data_AF-A0A6P7RW65-F1
#
_entry.id   AF-A0A6P7RW65-F1
#
_cell.length_a   1.000
_cell.length_b   1.000
_cell.length_c   1.000
_cell.angle_alpha   90.00
_cell.angle_beta   90.00
_cell.angle_gamma   90.00
#
_symmetry.space_group_name_H-M   'P 1'
#
loop_
_entity.id
_entity.type
_entity.pdbx_description
1 polymer ?
#
loop_
_entity_poly.entity_id
_entity_poly.type
_entity_poly.pdbx_seq_one_letter_code
_entity_poly.pdbx_strand_id
1 'polypeptide(L)'
;METHPSLEVKGSCPDLTIYAGEVTIGEEDRNKMDPKKRKLEKTRITEAACALLNSGGGLIALQMTNKSEHPVEMGQDLEKSLRELIMSSNIQAFFETKQQEDKFYIFIKSWSCNPEDGSTKPRICSLGSSLYCRSLTSKVAMDSREAFEFLKDKKASIKYSPTDDRAPPTKIPRATCQNSLESNPAFEIFQSKKLEYGQRLLFSESPSIEFKQFSTKHVQEYMKNIIPEYISAFANTQGGYLFIGVDDKSIILGCPKDNVDRDSLKTVVNETISKLPVFHFCSSKDKDKVSYETRVIDVFQEGNLYGYLCVIKVEPFCCAVFSEAPVSWMVDKEKGVYRLNTEEWVHMMVDVDPGKRREVFLLCPFPLLRASVSFTLWKSEFITPTENHTEEVDKSGCN
;
A
#
# COMPACT_ATOMS: atom_id res chain seq x y z
N MET A 1 -20.00 35.91 26.08
CA MET A 1 -18.87 35.52 25.21
C MET A 1 -18.46 36.80 24.49
N GLU A 2 -17.36 37.41 24.91
CA GLU A 2 -16.87 38.66 24.33
C GLU A 2 -16.10 38.32 23.04
N THR A 3 -16.61 38.77 21.89
CA THR A 3 -15.90 38.69 20.61
C THR A 3 -15.13 39.98 20.42
N HIS A 4 -13.81 39.88 20.18
CA HIS A 4 -12.96 41.04 19.90
C HIS A 4 -13.18 41.50 18.44
N PRO A 5 -13.78 42.68 18.19
CA PRO A 5 -14.23 43.11 16.86
C PRO A 5 -13.10 43.63 15.94
N SER A 6 -11.83 43.41 16.31
CA SER A 6 -10.64 43.96 15.62
C SER A 6 -9.69 42.89 15.09
N LEU A 7 -10.05 41.60 15.19
CA LEU A 7 -9.25 40.49 14.68
C LEU A 7 -10.00 39.81 13.53
N GLU A 8 -9.68 40.18 12.28
CA GLU A 8 -10.05 39.40 11.10
C GLU A 8 -9.10 38.20 10.98
N VAL A 9 -9.63 36.99 11.14
CA VAL A 9 -8.91 35.78 10.73
C VAL A 9 -9.19 35.58 9.25
N LYS A 10 -8.39 36.20 8.38
CA LYS A 10 -8.38 35.80 6.97
C LYS A 10 -8.02 34.32 6.92
N GLY A 11 -8.96 33.47 6.51
CA GLY A 11 -8.77 32.03 6.35
C GLY A 11 -7.44 31.75 5.65
N SER A 12 -6.45 31.32 6.45
CA SER A 12 -5.06 31.23 6.04
C SER A 12 -4.93 30.22 4.90
N CYS A 13 -4.16 30.57 3.88
CA CYS A 13 -3.71 29.66 2.83
C CYS A 13 -3.36 28.28 3.44
N PRO A 14 -3.83 27.15 2.87
CA PRO A 14 -3.49 25.85 3.41
C PRO A 14 -1.97 25.70 3.49
N ASP A 15 -1.48 25.30 4.66
CA ASP A 15 -0.03 25.20 4.97
C ASP A 15 0.74 24.34 3.96
N LEU A 16 0.05 23.43 3.28
CA LEU A 16 0.55 22.55 2.23
C LEU A 16 -0.38 22.61 1.01
N THR A 17 0.15 23.10 -0.11
CA THR A 17 -0.55 23.10 -1.41
C THR A 17 0.28 22.32 -2.44
N ILE A 18 -0.32 21.31 -3.07
CA ILE A 18 0.28 20.54 -4.16
C ILE A 18 -0.38 20.96 -5.47
N TYR A 19 0.44 21.39 -6.45
CA TYR A 19 -0.05 21.69 -7.79
C TYR A 19 0.02 20.45 -8.68
N ALA A 20 -1.14 19.96 -9.12
CA ALA A 20 -1.24 18.75 -9.94
C ALA A 20 -1.25 19.04 -11.46
N GLY A 21 -1.02 20.28 -11.90
CA GLY A 21 -1.00 20.63 -13.33
C GLY A 21 -2.37 20.51 -13.99
N GLU A 22 -2.36 20.28 -15.30
CA GLU A 22 -3.57 20.11 -16.11
C GLU A 22 -4.20 18.73 -15.91
N VAL A 23 -5.49 18.70 -15.59
CA VAL A 23 -6.29 17.49 -15.39
C VAL A 23 -7.62 17.63 -16.11
N THR A 24 -8.14 16.52 -16.62
CA THR A 24 -9.50 16.45 -17.18
C THR A 24 -10.47 16.08 -16.06
N ILE A 25 -11.51 16.88 -15.84
CA ILE A 25 -12.52 16.69 -14.77
C ILE A 25 -13.86 16.29 -15.41
N GLY A 26 -14.75 15.62 -14.68
CA GLY A 26 -16.07 15.21 -15.19
C GLY A 26 -16.11 13.82 -15.79
N GLU A 27 -17.11 13.03 -15.40
CA GLU A 27 -17.23 11.62 -15.77
C GLU A 27 -17.31 11.41 -17.28
N GLU A 28 -18.07 12.24 -17.99
CA GLU A 28 -18.22 12.10 -19.44
C GLU A 28 -16.91 12.36 -20.20
N ASP A 29 -16.20 13.44 -19.84
CA ASP A 29 -14.95 13.82 -20.51
C ASP A 29 -13.82 12.84 -20.14
N ARG A 30 -13.79 12.38 -18.88
CA ARG A 30 -12.87 11.32 -18.44
C ARG A 30 -13.17 9.97 -19.07
N ASN A 31 -14.39 9.69 -19.52
CA ASN A 31 -14.68 8.48 -20.28
C ASN A 31 -14.29 8.57 -21.76
N LYS A 32 -14.25 9.80 -22.31
CA LYS A 32 -13.85 10.05 -23.71
C LYS A 32 -12.34 10.23 -23.90
N MET A 33 -11.59 10.50 -22.82
CA MET A 33 -10.15 10.76 -22.89
C MET A 33 -9.31 9.49 -23.15
N ASP A 34 -8.06 9.68 -23.56
CA ASP A 34 -7.10 8.58 -23.73
C ASP A 34 -6.89 7.79 -22.42
N PRO A 35 -7.02 6.45 -22.43
CA PRO A 35 -6.88 5.62 -21.22
C PRO A 35 -5.51 5.74 -20.52
N LYS A 36 -4.42 5.98 -21.26
CA LYS A 36 -3.08 6.15 -20.64
C LYS A 36 -3.00 7.48 -19.92
N LYS A 37 -3.47 8.57 -20.55
CA LYS A 37 -3.58 9.89 -19.92
C LYS A 37 -4.49 9.83 -18.68
N ARG A 38 -5.65 9.17 -18.76
CA ARG A 38 -6.56 8.97 -17.62
C ARG A 38 -5.88 8.30 -16.43
N LYS A 39 -5.15 7.21 -16.69
CA LYS A 39 -4.39 6.49 -15.67
C LYS A 39 -3.32 7.37 -15.03
N LEU A 40 -2.59 8.14 -15.84
CA LEU A 40 -1.54 9.04 -15.34
C LEU A 40 -2.10 10.15 -14.45
N GLU A 41 -3.16 10.83 -14.90
CA GLU A 41 -3.82 11.88 -14.11
C GLU A 41 -4.38 11.31 -12.80
N LYS A 42 -5.02 10.13 -12.86
CA LYS A 42 -5.51 9.42 -11.67
C LYS A 42 -4.38 9.14 -10.69
N THR A 43 -3.30 8.50 -11.14
CA THR A 43 -2.16 8.19 -10.28
C THR A 43 -1.60 9.44 -9.60
N ARG A 44 -1.37 10.52 -10.36
CA ARG A 44 -0.84 11.78 -9.81
C ARG A 44 -1.72 12.38 -8.72
N ILE A 45 -3.05 12.40 -8.92
CA ILE A 45 -3.98 12.91 -7.90
C ILE A 45 -3.98 12.01 -6.67
N THR A 46 -4.01 10.70 -6.86
CA THR A 46 -4.05 9.75 -5.74
C THR A 46 -2.75 9.78 -4.92
N GLU A 47 -1.59 9.95 -5.56
CA GLU A 47 -0.30 10.14 -4.89
C GLU A 47 -0.26 11.43 -4.06
N ALA A 48 -0.69 12.55 -4.65
CA ALA A 48 -0.79 13.83 -3.94
C ALA A 48 -1.76 13.76 -2.75
N ALA A 49 -2.90 13.07 -2.93
CA ALA A 49 -3.87 12.88 -1.87
C ALA A 49 -3.33 12.02 -0.73
N CYS A 50 -2.64 10.91 -1.05
CA CYS A 50 -1.95 10.08 -0.08
C CYS A 50 -0.91 10.88 0.72
N ALA A 51 -0.12 11.71 0.04
CA ALA A 51 0.87 12.56 0.67
C ALA A 51 0.26 13.54 1.69
N LEU A 52 -0.82 14.24 1.30
CA LEU A 52 -1.49 15.20 2.16
C LEU A 52 -2.19 14.54 3.36
N LEU A 53 -2.87 13.40 3.14
CA LEU A 53 -3.47 12.63 4.22
C LEU A 53 -2.45 12.29 5.32
N ASN A 54 -1.24 11.86 4.93
CA ASN A 54 -0.17 11.48 5.85
C ASN A 54 0.57 12.67 6.49
N SER A 55 0.41 13.90 5.97
CA SER A 55 1.24 15.05 6.32
C SER A 55 0.46 16.20 6.98
N GLY A 56 -0.73 15.93 7.53
CA GLY A 56 -1.52 16.95 8.23
C GLY A 56 -2.67 17.57 7.42
N GLY A 57 -2.94 17.05 6.22
CA GLY A 57 -3.93 17.60 5.30
C GLY A 57 -3.36 18.72 4.42
N GLY A 58 -4.24 19.35 3.62
CA GLY A 58 -3.90 20.48 2.77
C GLY A 58 -4.77 20.56 1.53
N LEU A 59 -4.21 21.09 0.45
CA LEU A 59 -4.94 21.41 -0.79
C LEU A 59 -4.22 20.87 -2.03
N ILE A 60 -4.96 20.21 -2.91
CA ILE A 60 -4.52 19.95 -4.29
C ILE A 60 -5.16 21.01 -5.18
N ALA A 61 -4.33 21.76 -5.89
CA ALA A 61 -4.76 22.71 -6.91
C ALA A 61 -4.46 22.13 -8.30
N LEU A 62 -5.45 22.13 -9.18
CA LEU A 62 -5.29 21.67 -10.56
C LEU A 62 -5.94 22.62 -11.55
N GLN A 63 -5.45 22.58 -12.78
CA GLN A 63 -5.97 23.34 -13.91
C GLN A 63 -6.88 22.44 -14.74
N MET A 64 -8.13 22.85 -14.98
CA MET A 64 -9.06 22.06 -15.79
C MET A 64 -8.70 22.18 -17.27
N THR A 65 -8.55 21.03 -17.93
CA THR A 65 -8.30 20.98 -19.38
C THR A 65 -9.59 21.29 -20.16
N ASN A 66 -10.70 20.72 -19.69
CA ASN A 66 -12.04 20.99 -20.17
C ASN A 66 -12.62 22.18 -19.40
N LYS A 67 -12.59 23.37 -20.02
CA LYS A 67 -13.15 24.58 -19.42
C LYS A 67 -14.68 24.46 -19.42
N SER A 68 -15.27 24.40 -18.23
CA SER A 68 -16.72 24.48 -18.05
C SER A 68 -17.05 25.67 -17.14
N GLU A 69 -18.09 26.42 -17.49
CA GLU A 69 -18.61 27.49 -16.62
C GLU A 69 -19.46 26.95 -15.47
N HIS A 70 -19.95 25.70 -15.61
CA HIS A 70 -20.75 25.03 -14.58
C HIS A 70 -19.89 24.14 -13.68
N PRO A 71 -20.27 23.97 -12.40
CA PRO A 71 -19.64 23.01 -11.49
C PRO A 71 -19.68 21.60 -12.08
N VAL A 72 -18.53 20.95 -12.21
CA VAL A 72 -18.40 19.58 -12.73
C VAL A 72 -17.94 18.65 -11.61
N GLU A 73 -18.48 17.44 -11.61
CA GLU A 73 -18.04 16.36 -10.72
C GLU A 73 -16.59 15.93 -11.04
N MET A 74 -15.90 15.33 -10.07
CA MET A 74 -14.51 14.93 -10.27
C MET A 74 -14.35 13.83 -11.33
N GLY A 75 -15.30 12.89 -11.35
CA GLY A 75 -15.24 11.64 -12.12
C GLY A 75 -15.11 10.43 -11.19
N GLN A 76 -15.85 9.37 -11.51
CA GLN A 76 -16.01 8.19 -10.66
C GLN A 76 -14.71 7.43 -10.45
N ASP A 77 -13.78 7.47 -11.41
CA ASP A 77 -12.47 6.82 -11.29
C ASP A 77 -11.57 7.50 -10.26
N LEU A 78 -11.61 8.83 -10.17
CA LEU A 78 -10.90 9.61 -9.16
C LEU A 78 -11.55 9.44 -7.78
N GLU A 79 -12.88 9.57 -7.69
CA GLU A 79 -13.61 9.37 -6.43
C GLU A 79 -13.38 7.97 -5.86
N LYS A 80 -13.43 6.93 -6.70
CA LYS A 80 -13.16 5.56 -6.28
C LYS A 80 -11.73 5.42 -5.76
N SER A 81 -10.75 5.99 -6.46
CA SER A 81 -9.35 5.91 -6.04
C SER A 81 -9.09 6.64 -4.71
N LEU A 82 -9.74 7.78 -4.47
CA LEU A 82 -9.65 8.51 -3.20
C LEU A 82 -10.38 7.77 -2.07
N ARG A 83 -11.50 7.11 -2.36
CA ARG A 83 -12.22 6.27 -1.39
C ARG A 83 -11.40 5.08 -0.93
N GLU A 84 -10.67 4.44 -1.85
CA GLU A 84 -9.78 3.32 -1.57
C GLU A 84 -8.65 3.70 -0.59
N LEU A 85 -8.15 4.95 -0.62
CA LEU A 85 -7.12 5.44 0.31
C LEU A 85 -7.58 5.53 1.78
N ILE A 86 -8.81 5.97 2.01
CA ILE A 86 -9.35 6.23 3.35
C ILE A 86 -9.87 4.94 4.00
N MET A 87 -10.22 3.94 3.18
CA MET A 87 -10.86 2.70 3.65
C MET A 87 -12.10 2.99 4.53
N SER A 88 -12.83 4.05 4.20
CA SER A 88 -14.06 4.49 4.86
C SER A 88 -15.12 4.76 3.80
N SER A 89 -16.38 4.47 4.12
CA SER A 89 -17.52 4.83 3.28
C SER A 89 -17.75 6.36 3.24
N ASN A 90 -17.30 7.09 4.25
CA ASN A 90 -17.50 8.54 4.34
C ASN A 90 -16.33 9.33 3.75
N ILE A 91 -16.28 9.39 2.41
CA ILE A 91 -15.28 10.16 1.65
C ILE A 91 -15.37 11.67 1.94
N GLN A 92 -16.59 12.18 2.16
CA GLN A 92 -16.86 13.60 2.41
C GLN A 92 -16.32 14.10 3.75
N ALA A 93 -16.00 13.19 4.68
CA ALA A 93 -15.36 13.57 5.95
C ALA A 93 -13.89 14.00 5.78
N PHE A 94 -13.29 13.71 4.62
CA PHE A 94 -11.87 13.95 4.35
C PHE A 94 -11.63 14.75 3.08
N PHE A 95 -12.51 14.64 2.08
CA PHE A 95 -12.35 15.32 0.81
C PHE A 95 -13.49 16.29 0.56
N GLU A 96 -13.14 17.53 0.25
CA GLU A 96 -14.05 18.55 -0.25
C GLU A 96 -13.53 19.08 -1.57
N THR A 97 -14.44 19.37 -2.50
CA THR A 97 -14.07 19.89 -3.81
C THR A 97 -14.65 21.27 -4.03
N LYS A 98 -13.90 22.12 -4.73
CA LYS A 98 -14.36 23.45 -5.13
C LYS A 98 -13.83 23.77 -6.50
N GLN A 99 -14.71 24.17 -7.40
CA GLN A 99 -14.35 24.74 -8.69
C GLN A 99 -14.35 26.26 -8.59
N GLN A 100 -13.35 26.90 -9.20
CA GLN A 100 -13.27 28.34 -9.37
C GLN A 100 -12.70 28.65 -10.74
N GLU A 101 -13.54 29.20 -11.62
CA GLU A 101 -13.18 29.50 -13.01
C GLU A 101 -12.58 28.26 -13.71
N ASP A 102 -11.31 28.33 -14.10
CA ASP A 102 -10.56 27.29 -14.78
C ASP A 102 -9.72 26.40 -13.84
N LYS A 103 -9.83 26.64 -12.52
CA LYS A 103 -9.14 25.88 -11.47
C LYS A 103 -10.10 25.00 -10.70
N PHE A 104 -9.59 23.86 -10.28
CA PHE A 104 -10.29 22.94 -9.39
C PHE A 104 -9.42 22.65 -8.18
N TYR A 105 -10.06 22.61 -7.02
CA TYR A 105 -9.42 22.45 -5.73
C TYR A 105 -9.98 21.23 -5.03
N ILE A 106 -9.08 20.39 -4.51
CA ILE A 106 -9.42 19.25 -3.66
C ILE A 106 -8.81 19.53 -2.29
N PHE A 107 -9.66 19.85 -1.31
CA PHE A 107 -9.28 20.01 0.07
C PHE A 107 -9.25 18.65 0.75
N ILE A 108 -8.18 18.41 1.49
CA ILE A 108 -7.87 17.12 2.10
C ILE A 108 -7.65 17.33 3.59
N LYS A 109 -8.46 16.67 4.41
CA LYS A 109 -8.28 16.65 5.86
C LYS A 109 -7.18 15.68 6.24
N SER A 110 -6.42 16.02 7.28
CA SER A 110 -5.43 15.13 7.88
C SER A 110 -6.02 13.75 8.24
N TRP A 111 -5.26 12.70 7.96
CA TRP A 111 -5.53 11.38 8.51
C TRP A 111 -5.05 11.31 9.97
N SER A 112 -5.99 11.47 10.91
CA SER A 112 -5.72 11.32 12.34
C SER A 112 -6.51 10.15 12.90
N CYS A 113 -5.81 9.11 13.35
CA CYS A 113 -6.36 8.07 14.21
C CYS A 113 -6.15 8.50 15.67
N ASN A 114 -7.23 8.73 16.42
CA ASN A 114 -7.14 9.07 17.84
C ASN A 114 -6.79 7.80 18.64
N PRO A 115 -5.76 7.84 19.51
CA PRO A 115 -5.38 6.70 20.34
C PRO A 115 -6.47 6.25 21.33
N GLU A 116 -7.36 7.16 21.74
CA GLU A 116 -8.36 6.91 22.77
C GLU A 116 -9.59 6.14 22.28
N ASP A 117 -9.77 6.00 20.97
CA ASP A 117 -10.93 5.29 20.40
C ASP A 117 -10.77 3.75 20.40
N GLY A 118 -9.68 3.21 20.98
CA GLY A 118 -9.35 1.78 20.92
C GLY A 118 -9.27 1.23 19.49
N SER A 119 -9.12 2.12 18.50
CA SER A 119 -9.50 1.82 17.12
C SER A 119 -8.44 0.98 16.38
N THR A 120 -8.92 -0.03 15.67
CA THR A 120 -8.18 -0.96 14.78
C THR A 120 -7.80 -0.31 13.43
N LYS A 121 -7.54 1.01 13.44
CA LYS A 121 -7.32 1.78 12.22
C LYS A 121 -5.83 1.99 11.94
N PRO A 122 -5.41 1.86 10.67
CA PRO A 122 -4.08 2.25 10.22
C PRO A 122 -3.74 3.69 10.61
N ARG A 123 -2.47 3.95 10.94
CA ARG A 123 -2.00 5.30 11.31
C ARG A 123 -1.64 6.19 10.12
N ILE A 124 -1.38 5.57 8.97
CA ILE A 124 -1.09 6.23 7.71
C ILE A 124 -1.92 5.57 6.60
N CYS A 125 -2.22 6.34 5.56
CA CYS A 125 -2.84 5.83 4.35
C CYS A 125 -1.78 5.30 3.38
N SER A 126 -2.16 4.30 2.58
CA SER A 126 -1.30 3.68 1.59
C SER A 126 -2.12 3.31 0.36
N LEU A 127 -1.51 3.42 -0.81
CA LEU A 127 -2.05 2.88 -2.05
C LEU A 127 -1.90 1.36 -2.11
N GLY A 128 -0.83 0.84 -1.51
CA GLY A 128 -0.57 -0.59 -1.40
C GLY A 128 0.46 -0.86 -0.31
N SER A 129 0.16 -1.84 0.56
CA SER A 129 1.07 -2.25 1.63
C SER A 129 2.29 -3.02 1.09
N SER A 130 2.16 -3.63 -0.10
CA SER A 130 3.13 -4.56 -0.69
C SER A 130 3.39 -5.81 0.15
N LEU A 131 2.56 -6.05 1.17
CA LEU A 131 2.55 -7.26 1.99
C LEU A 131 1.53 -8.24 1.43
N TYR A 132 1.92 -9.51 1.38
CA TYR A 132 1.05 -10.59 0.93
C TYR A 132 0.97 -11.67 1.99
N CYS A 133 -0.14 -12.41 2.00
CA CYS A 133 -0.30 -13.65 2.73
C CYS A 133 -0.88 -14.74 1.84
N ARG A 134 -0.74 -15.98 2.31
CA ARG A 134 -1.48 -17.13 1.79
C ARG A 134 -2.81 -17.25 2.52
N SER A 135 -3.90 -17.19 1.76
CA SER A 135 -5.26 -17.45 2.25
C SER A 135 -5.84 -18.60 1.43
N LEU A 136 -5.99 -19.76 2.08
CA LEU A 136 -6.35 -21.02 1.43
C LEU A 136 -5.40 -21.31 0.25
N THR A 137 -5.90 -21.38 -0.98
CA THR A 137 -5.09 -21.65 -2.18
C THR A 137 -4.62 -20.37 -2.89
N SER A 138 -4.97 -19.19 -2.37
CA SER A 138 -4.71 -17.92 -3.05
C SER A 138 -3.68 -17.08 -2.33
N LYS A 139 -2.89 -16.31 -3.09
CA LYS A 139 -2.16 -15.17 -2.54
C LYS A 139 -3.11 -13.98 -2.45
N VAL A 140 -3.05 -13.26 -1.34
CA VAL A 140 -3.87 -12.06 -1.11
C VAL A 140 -2.94 -10.93 -0.72
N ALA A 141 -3.06 -9.80 -1.42
CA ALA A 141 -2.41 -8.56 -1.00
C ALA A 141 -3.16 -8.02 0.22
N MET A 142 -2.44 -7.75 1.30
CA MET A 142 -3.02 -7.22 2.52
C MET A 142 -3.46 -5.77 2.28
N ASP A 143 -4.72 -5.46 2.55
CA ASP A 143 -5.16 -4.06 2.61
C ASP A 143 -4.49 -3.33 3.80
N SER A 144 -4.66 -2.01 3.91
CA SER A 144 -3.95 -1.27 4.97
C SER A 144 -4.37 -1.72 6.38
N ARG A 145 -5.60 -2.21 6.57
CA ARG A 145 -6.09 -2.68 7.88
C ARG A 145 -5.50 -4.04 8.21
N GLU A 146 -5.54 -4.98 7.26
CA GLU A 146 -4.92 -6.30 7.40
C GLU A 146 -3.42 -6.18 7.65
N ALA A 147 -2.74 -5.28 6.91
CA ALA A 147 -1.33 -5.00 7.11
C ALA A 147 -1.03 -4.42 8.50
N PHE A 148 -1.87 -3.50 9.00
CA PHE A 148 -1.73 -2.94 10.34
C PHE A 148 -1.85 -4.02 11.42
N GLU A 149 -2.91 -4.83 11.39
CA GLU A 149 -3.11 -5.91 12.36
C GLU A 149 -2.00 -6.96 12.26
N PHE A 150 -1.60 -7.37 11.05
CA PHE A 150 -0.48 -8.29 10.83
C PHE A 150 0.82 -7.80 11.48
N LEU A 151 1.20 -6.54 11.24
CA LEU A 151 2.44 -5.98 11.80
C LEU A 151 2.36 -5.83 13.32
N LYS A 152 1.19 -5.48 13.85
CA LYS A 152 0.93 -5.39 15.29
C LYS A 152 1.03 -6.77 15.96
N ASP A 153 0.47 -7.80 15.34
CA ASP A 153 0.54 -9.19 15.81
C ASP A 153 1.98 -9.71 15.80
N LYS A 154 2.73 -9.47 14.70
CA LYS A 154 4.15 -9.81 14.63
C LYS A 154 4.94 -9.10 15.72
N LYS A 155 4.75 -7.79 15.91
CA LYS A 155 5.39 -7.00 16.99
C LYS A 155 5.04 -7.52 18.39
N ALA A 156 3.79 -7.90 18.64
CA ALA A 156 3.34 -8.45 19.91
C ALA A 156 3.95 -9.84 20.17
N SER A 157 3.92 -10.73 19.18
CA SER A 157 4.44 -12.10 19.31
C SER A 157 5.91 -12.16 19.74
N ILE A 158 6.71 -11.16 19.34
CA ILE A 158 8.13 -11.04 19.71
C ILE A 158 8.29 -10.53 21.15
N LYS A 159 7.48 -9.55 21.57
CA LYS A 159 7.50 -9.03 22.95
C LYS A 159 7.13 -10.08 24.00
N TYR A 160 6.31 -11.06 23.64
CA TYR A 160 5.91 -12.17 24.51
C TYR A 160 6.79 -13.43 24.35
N SER A 161 7.87 -13.37 23.55
CA SER A 161 8.86 -14.44 23.55
C SER A 161 9.67 -14.37 24.86
N PRO A 162 9.62 -15.41 25.73
CA PRO A 162 10.18 -15.32 27.06
C PRO A 162 11.71 -15.42 27.00
N THR A 163 12.37 -14.28 27.17
CA THR A 163 13.69 -14.21 27.82
C THR A 163 13.57 -13.79 29.29
N ASP A 164 12.37 -13.86 29.87
CA ASP A 164 12.13 -13.49 31.26
C ASP A 164 11.49 -14.66 32.03
N ASP A 165 12.22 -15.18 33.02
CA ASP A 165 11.98 -16.41 33.79
C ASP A 165 10.79 -16.32 34.78
N ARG A 166 9.70 -15.59 34.47
CA ARG A 166 8.65 -15.35 35.48
C ARG A 166 7.18 -15.29 35.04
N ALA A 167 6.79 -15.93 33.93
CA ALA A 167 5.38 -16.09 33.59
C ALA A 167 4.98 -17.57 33.40
N PRO A 168 3.80 -18.03 33.90
CA PRO A 168 3.33 -19.38 33.64
C PRO A 168 2.97 -19.49 32.14
N PRO A 169 3.36 -20.58 31.46
CA PRO A 169 3.10 -20.73 30.04
C PRO A 169 1.61 -20.97 29.80
N THR A 170 0.88 -19.95 29.35
CA THR A 170 -0.37 -20.17 28.64
C THR A 170 -0.06 -20.93 27.37
N LYS A 171 -0.79 -22.03 27.17
CA LYS A 171 -0.63 -23.04 26.11
C LYS A 171 -0.75 -22.41 24.72
N ILE A 172 0.33 -21.83 24.21
CA ILE A 172 0.55 -21.73 22.77
C ILE A 172 1.31 -23.02 22.41
N PRO A 173 0.83 -23.86 21.49
CA PRO A 173 1.65 -24.94 20.98
C PRO A 173 2.89 -24.30 20.34
N ARG A 174 4.02 -24.36 21.03
CA ARG A 174 5.34 -24.44 20.39
C ARG A 174 5.36 -25.76 19.62
N ALA A 175 4.61 -25.82 18.52
CA ALA A 175 4.79 -26.87 17.54
C ALA A 175 6.03 -26.45 16.74
N THR A 176 7.12 -27.12 17.05
CA THR A 176 8.29 -27.36 16.21
C THR A 176 7.96 -27.22 14.71
N CYS A 177 8.10 -26.02 14.14
CA CYS A 177 7.83 -25.76 12.72
C CYS A 177 8.97 -26.19 11.80
N GLN A 178 10.04 -26.80 12.34
CA GLN A 178 11.15 -27.28 11.51
C GLN A 178 10.79 -28.52 10.69
N ASN A 179 9.74 -29.28 11.07
CA ASN A 179 9.42 -30.57 10.42
C ASN A 179 8.13 -30.55 9.58
N SER A 180 7.38 -29.44 9.55
CA SER A 180 6.10 -29.38 8.81
C SER A 180 6.28 -29.27 7.30
N LEU A 181 7.35 -28.61 6.85
CA LEU A 181 7.60 -28.40 5.42
C LEU A 181 8.22 -29.64 4.77
N GLU A 182 8.99 -30.43 5.52
CA GLU A 182 9.63 -31.66 5.05
C GLU A 182 8.66 -32.85 5.01
N SER A 183 7.56 -32.80 5.78
CA SER A 183 6.49 -33.80 5.74
C SER A 183 5.45 -33.54 4.64
N ASN A 184 5.58 -32.43 3.91
CA ASN A 184 4.69 -32.07 2.81
C ASN A 184 5.01 -32.92 1.57
N PRO A 185 4.02 -33.45 0.83
CA PRO A 185 4.27 -34.21 -0.42
C PRO A 185 5.05 -33.41 -1.47
N ALA A 186 5.02 -32.07 -1.42
CA ALA A 186 5.86 -31.22 -2.26
C ALA A 186 7.37 -31.43 -2.03
N PHE A 187 7.78 -31.86 -0.83
CA PHE A 187 9.18 -32.11 -0.51
C PHE A 187 9.76 -33.26 -1.33
N GLU A 188 8.98 -34.30 -1.61
CA GLU A 188 9.42 -35.43 -2.46
C GLU A 188 9.75 -34.94 -3.87
N ILE A 189 8.90 -34.10 -4.45
CA ILE A 189 9.14 -33.50 -5.76
C ILE A 189 10.33 -32.55 -5.70
N PHE A 190 10.43 -31.72 -4.65
CA PHE A 190 11.57 -30.84 -4.43
C PHE A 190 12.90 -31.62 -4.38
N GLN A 191 12.91 -32.82 -3.80
CA GLN A 191 14.10 -33.66 -3.74
C GLN A 191 14.40 -34.41 -5.04
N SER A 192 13.46 -34.45 -5.98
CA SER A 192 13.63 -35.15 -7.25
C SER A 192 14.71 -34.52 -8.13
N LYS A 193 15.41 -35.37 -8.89
CA LYS A 193 16.38 -34.96 -9.91
C LYS A 193 15.77 -34.94 -11.32
N LYS A 194 14.71 -35.72 -11.53
CA LYS A 194 14.12 -35.97 -12.85
C LYS A 194 12.60 -36.09 -12.72
N LEU A 195 11.88 -35.44 -13.63
CA LEU A 195 10.44 -35.50 -13.78
C LEU A 195 10.08 -35.72 -15.25
N GLU A 196 8.87 -36.21 -15.51
CA GLU A 196 8.39 -36.46 -16.88
C GLU A 196 7.36 -35.39 -17.28
N TYR A 197 7.46 -34.93 -18.52
CA TYR A 197 6.51 -34.00 -19.12
C TYR A 197 5.12 -34.63 -19.19
N GLY A 198 4.09 -33.88 -18.83
CA GLY A 198 2.71 -34.36 -18.77
C GLY A 198 2.40 -35.23 -17.54
N GLN A 199 3.38 -35.50 -16.66
CA GLN A 199 3.13 -36.16 -15.39
C GLN A 199 2.22 -35.31 -14.53
N ARG A 200 1.21 -35.94 -13.93
CA ARG A 200 0.31 -35.30 -12.97
C ARG A 200 0.83 -35.48 -11.54
N LEU A 201 0.94 -34.40 -10.79
CA LEU A 201 1.26 -34.43 -9.36
C LEU A 201 0.07 -35.00 -8.56
N LEU A 202 0.38 -35.75 -7.51
CA LEU A 202 -0.62 -36.40 -6.64
C LEU A 202 -1.17 -35.48 -5.54
N PHE A 203 -0.89 -34.19 -5.64
CA PHE A 203 -1.36 -33.16 -4.71
C PHE A 203 -1.78 -31.91 -5.49
N SER A 204 -2.63 -31.11 -4.86
CA SER A 204 -3.13 -29.84 -5.39
C SER A 204 -2.46 -28.65 -4.71
N GLU A 205 -2.75 -27.45 -5.21
CA GLU A 205 -2.43 -26.22 -4.51
C GLU A 205 -3.05 -26.21 -3.10
N SER A 206 -2.36 -25.52 -2.19
CA SER A 206 -2.72 -25.42 -0.78
C SER A 206 -2.14 -24.13 -0.19
N PRO A 207 -2.37 -23.82 1.10
CA PRO A 207 -1.72 -22.67 1.74
C PRO A 207 -0.19 -22.68 1.63
N SER A 208 0.44 -23.87 1.55
CA SER A 208 1.89 -24.05 1.48
C SER A 208 2.38 -24.55 0.12
N ILE A 209 1.52 -24.64 -0.90
CA ILE A 209 1.88 -25.10 -2.26
C ILE A 209 1.18 -24.22 -3.29
N GLU A 210 1.95 -23.63 -4.20
CA GLU A 210 1.42 -22.88 -5.35
C GLU A 210 2.04 -23.41 -6.65
N PHE A 211 1.20 -23.54 -7.68
CA PHE A 211 1.60 -23.90 -9.04
C PHE A 211 1.51 -22.69 -9.97
N LYS A 212 2.51 -22.54 -10.82
CA LYS A 212 2.52 -21.55 -11.90
C LYS A 212 3.07 -22.18 -13.15
N GLN A 213 2.40 -21.96 -14.27
CA GLN A 213 2.94 -22.30 -15.58
C GLN A 213 3.87 -21.19 -16.08
N PHE A 214 4.84 -21.53 -16.93
CA PHE A 214 5.69 -20.51 -17.55
C PHE A 214 4.94 -19.71 -18.61
N SER A 215 5.25 -18.41 -18.69
CA SER A 215 4.96 -17.64 -19.90
C SER A 215 5.90 -18.08 -21.02
N THR A 216 5.35 -18.39 -22.19
CA THR A 216 6.05 -19.10 -23.28
C THR A 216 7.16 -18.30 -23.96
N LYS A 217 7.24 -16.97 -23.76
CA LYS A 217 8.22 -16.12 -24.47
C LYS A 217 9.28 -15.46 -23.59
N HIS A 218 9.01 -15.19 -22.31
CA HIS A 218 9.94 -14.46 -21.42
C HIS A 218 9.95 -15.05 -20.01
N VAL A 219 10.51 -16.25 -19.87
CA VAL A 219 10.53 -17.01 -18.60
C VAL A 219 11.17 -16.22 -17.45
N GLN A 220 12.35 -15.63 -17.68
CA GLN A 220 13.08 -14.91 -16.64
C GLN A 220 12.34 -13.64 -16.19
N GLU A 221 11.76 -12.88 -17.12
CA GLU A 221 10.97 -11.69 -16.81
C GLU A 221 9.69 -12.06 -16.06
N TYR A 222 9.02 -13.13 -16.48
CA TYR A 222 7.87 -13.68 -15.78
C TYR A 222 8.21 -14.04 -14.32
N MET A 223 9.33 -14.73 -14.10
CA MET A 223 9.81 -15.07 -12.76
C MET A 223 10.08 -13.82 -11.90
N LYS A 224 10.76 -12.81 -12.46
CA LYS A 224 11.01 -11.53 -11.75
C LYS A 224 9.73 -10.86 -11.28
N ASN A 225 8.64 -11.01 -12.04
CA ASN A 225 7.34 -10.39 -11.71
C ASN A 225 6.54 -11.20 -10.68
N ILE A 226 6.56 -12.54 -10.73
CA ILE A 226 5.71 -13.35 -9.84
C ILE A 226 6.37 -13.69 -8.50
N ILE A 227 7.69 -13.86 -8.48
CA ILE A 227 8.43 -14.31 -7.28
C ILE A 227 8.18 -13.38 -6.09
N PRO A 228 8.32 -12.05 -6.20
CA PRO A 228 8.21 -11.16 -5.05
C PRO A 228 6.93 -11.32 -4.23
N GLU A 229 5.78 -11.41 -4.91
CA GLU A 229 4.48 -11.55 -4.26
C GLU A 229 4.33 -12.91 -3.54
N TYR A 230 4.75 -14.00 -4.20
CA TYR A 230 4.64 -15.35 -3.62
C TYR A 230 5.61 -15.58 -2.47
N ILE A 231 6.84 -15.09 -2.59
CA ILE A 231 7.83 -15.19 -1.51
C ILE A 231 7.38 -14.38 -0.29
N SER A 232 6.89 -13.16 -0.50
CA SER A 232 6.25 -12.37 0.56
C SER A 232 5.10 -13.15 1.22
N ALA A 233 4.20 -13.73 0.42
CA ALA A 233 3.04 -14.50 0.93
C ALA A 233 3.43 -15.71 1.79
N PHE A 234 4.37 -16.53 1.32
CA PHE A 234 4.83 -17.71 2.05
C PHE A 234 5.61 -17.34 3.31
N ALA A 235 6.53 -16.39 3.20
CA ALA A 235 7.36 -15.95 4.32
C ALA A 235 6.54 -15.31 5.46
N ASN A 236 5.49 -14.55 5.12
CA ASN A 236 4.61 -13.94 6.11
C ASN A 236 3.63 -14.92 6.77
N THR A 237 3.52 -16.15 6.24
CA THR A 237 2.64 -17.20 6.77
C THR A 237 3.46 -18.38 7.33
N GLN A 238 3.21 -19.60 6.88
CA GLN A 238 3.82 -20.83 7.43
C GLN A 238 4.97 -21.38 6.55
N GLY A 239 5.46 -20.59 5.60
CA GLY A 239 6.35 -21.08 4.54
C GLY A 239 5.58 -21.89 3.49
N GLY A 240 6.32 -22.42 2.50
CA GLY A 240 5.71 -23.16 1.40
C GLY A 240 6.64 -23.46 0.24
N TYR A 241 6.04 -23.96 -0.84
CA TYR A 241 6.68 -24.31 -2.09
C TYR A 241 6.01 -23.58 -3.25
N LEU A 242 6.80 -22.85 -4.04
CA LEU A 242 6.38 -22.30 -5.32
C LEU A 242 6.93 -23.18 -6.45
N PHE A 243 6.06 -23.82 -7.22
CA PHE A 243 6.42 -24.56 -8.42
C PHE A 243 6.17 -23.70 -9.66
N ILE A 244 7.18 -23.49 -10.48
CA ILE A 244 7.13 -22.76 -11.74
C ILE A 244 7.45 -23.72 -12.87
N GLY A 245 6.46 -24.01 -13.71
CA GLY A 245 6.40 -25.07 -14.71
C GLY A 245 5.33 -26.13 -14.45
N VAL A 246 4.34 -25.86 -13.60
CA VAL A 246 3.18 -26.74 -13.36
C VAL A 246 1.91 -25.97 -13.67
N ASP A 247 0.97 -26.56 -14.42
CA ASP A 247 -0.32 -25.93 -14.68
C ASP A 247 -1.30 -26.04 -13.50
N ASP A 248 -2.42 -25.33 -13.59
CA ASP A 248 -3.45 -25.32 -12.54
C ASP A 248 -4.17 -26.69 -12.40
N LYS A 249 -3.93 -27.65 -13.32
CA LYS A 249 -4.45 -29.02 -13.27
C LYS A 249 -3.44 -30.00 -12.64
N SER A 250 -2.37 -29.46 -12.04
CA SER A 250 -1.26 -30.20 -11.43
C SER A 250 -0.42 -30.99 -12.45
N ILE A 251 -0.35 -30.56 -13.70
CA ILE A 251 0.42 -31.22 -14.77
C ILE A 251 1.77 -30.54 -14.93
N ILE A 252 2.84 -31.31 -14.95
CA ILE A 252 4.21 -30.83 -15.16
C ILE A 252 4.39 -30.49 -16.64
N LEU A 253 4.62 -29.22 -16.93
CA LEU A 253 4.92 -28.73 -18.28
C LEU A 253 6.39 -28.31 -18.42
N GLY A 254 6.99 -27.74 -17.37
CA GLY A 254 8.33 -27.15 -17.43
C GLY A 254 8.45 -25.97 -18.41
N CYS A 255 9.66 -25.47 -18.58
CA CYS A 255 10.03 -24.50 -19.63
C CYS A 255 10.99 -25.15 -20.63
N PRO A 256 10.83 -24.92 -21.95
CA PRO A 256 11.75 -25.47 -22.95
C PRO A 256 13.20 -25.09 -22.67
N LYS A 257 14.12 -26.06 -22.75
CA LYS A 257 15.56 -25.87 -22.49
C LYS A 257 16.23 -24.85 -23.43
N ASP A 258 15.64 -24.62 -24.60
CA ASP A 258 16.23 -23.72 -25.61
C ASP A 258 16.02 -22.24 -25.23
N ASN A 259 15.10 -21.94 -24.30
CA ASN A 259 14.79 -20.58 -23.89
C ASN A 259 15.54 -20.14 -22.61
N VAL A 260 16.05 -21.08 -21.82
CA VAL A 260 16.65 -20.81 -20.51
C VAL A 260 17.70 -21.84 -20.14
N ASP A 261 18.68 -21.42 -19.34
CA ASP A 261 19.65 -22.32 -18.72
C ASP A 261 19.35 -22.49 -17.20
N ARG A 262 19.74 -23.63 -16.64
CA ARG A 262 19.56 -23.97 -15.22
C ARG A 262 20.11 -22.91 -14.27
N ASP A 263 21.32 -22.42 -14.51
CA ASP A 263 22.01 -21.50 -13.63
C ASP A 263 21.45 -20.08 -13.75
N SER A 264 20.96 -19.69 -14.93
CA SER A 264 20.22 -18.44 -15.12
C SER A 264 18.91 -18.42 -14.31
N LEU A 265 18.17 -19.52 -14.26
CA LEU A 265 16.95 -19.60 -13.44
C LEU A 265 17.25 -19.41 -11.96
N LYS A 266 18.29 -20.08 -11.45
CA LYS A 266 18.73 -19.91 -10.05
C LYS A 266 19.21 -18.48 -9.78
N THR A 267 19.98 -17.90 -10.70
CA THR A 267 20.47 -16.52 -10.59
C THR A 267 19.31 -15.54 -10.51
N VAL A 268 18.31 -15.68 -11.39
CA VAL A 268 17.11 -14.82 -11.39
C VAL A 268 16.33 -14.94 -10.07
N VAL A 269 16.14 -16.15 -9.54
CA VAL A 269 15.50 -16.34 -8.24
C VAL A 269 16.30 -15.64 -7.13
N ASN A 270 17.61 -15.88 -7.08
CA ASN A 270 18.46 -15.32 -6.02
C ASN A 270 18.49 -13.79 -6.07
N GLU A 271 18.66 -13.20 -7.25
CA GLU A 271 18.65 -11.76 -7.44
C GLU A 271 17.30 -11.15 -7.05
N THR A 272 16.19 -11.79 -7.42
CA THR A 272 14.85 -11.29 -7.13
C THR A 272 14.55 -11.33 -5.63
N ILE A 273 14.85 -12.45 -4.95
CA ILE A 273 14.62 -12.60 -3.51
C ILE A 273 15.54 -11.69 -2.70
N SER A 274 16.79 -11.49 -3.15
CA SER A 274 17.75 -10.62 -2.45
C SER A 274 17.34 -9.14 -2.39
N LYS A 275 16.45 -8.71 -3.29
CA LYS A 275 15.96 -7.33 -3.38
C LYS A 275 14.68 -7.08 -2.58
N LEU A 276 14.09 -8.13 -2.00
CA LEU A 276 12.84 -8.00 -1.25
C LEU A 276 13.08 -7.19 0.03
N PRO A 277 12.31 -6.13 0.29
CA PRO A 277 12.42 -5.41 1.55
C PRO A 277 11.95 -6.30 2.70
N VAL A 278 12.72 -6.32 3.77
CA VAL A 278 12.37 -7.01 5.01
C VAL A 278 12.38 -6.03 6.17
N PHE A 279 11.53 -6.24 7.14
CA PHE A 279 11.49 -5.44 8.36
C PHE A 279 11.50 -6.36 9.58
N HIS A 280 12.40 -6.08 10.52
CA HIS A 280 12.53 -6.83 11.77
C HIS A 280 12.04 -6.03 12.96
N PHE A 281 11.16 -6.64 13.75
CA PHE A 281 10.86 -6.19 15.12
C PHE A 281 11.77 -6.85 16.17
N CYS A 282 12.47 -7.92 15.80
CA CYS A 282 13.39 -8.66 16.67
C CYS A 282 14.84 -8.20 16.48
N SER A 283 15.67 -8.36 17.51
CA SER A 283 17.09 -7.96 17.50
C SER A 283 18.00 -8.85 16.67
N SER A 284 17.47 -9.87 15.97
CA SER A 284 18.26 -10.85 15.23
C SER A 284 18.73 -10.29 13.89
N LYS A 285 19.92 -9.69 13.86
CA LYS A 285 20.58 -9.25 12.61
C LYS A 285 21.10 -10.43 11.77
N ASP A 286 21.20 -11.62 12.36
CA ASP A 286 21.65 -12.83 11.65
C ASP A 286 20.60 -13.39 10.66
N LYS A 287 19.41 -12.76 10.56
CA LYS A 287 18.29 -13.17 9.71
C LYS A 287 17.78 -12.05 8.80
N ASP A 288 18.65 -11.14 8.40
CA ASP A 288 18.33 -10.01 7.50
C ASP A 288 17.88 -10.44 6.09
N LYS A 289 17.76 -11.74 5.82
CA LYS A 289 17.34 -12.30 4.54
C LYS A 289 16.30 -13.39 4.74
N VAL A 290 15.41 -13.49 3.77
CA VAL A 290 14.46 -14.60 3.67
C VAL A 290 15.24 -15.91 3.52
N SER A 291 14.87 -16.93 4.30
CA SER A 291 15.43 -18.28 4.17
C SER A 291 14.67 -19.03 3.07
N TYR A 292 15.40 -19.44 2.03
CA TYR A 292 14.85 -20.17 0.91
C TYR A 292 15.86 -21.12 0.29
N GLU A 293 15.36 -22.17 -0.37
CA GLU A 293 16.15 -23.08 -1.19
C GLU A 293 15.54 -23.18 -2.58
N THR A 294 16.37 -23.03 -3.61
CA THR A 294 15.93 -23.12 -5.02
C THR A 294 16.44 -24.39 -5.66
N ARG A 295 15.55 -25.13 -6.33
CA ARG A 295 15.90 -26.30 -7.13
C ARG A 295 15.34 -26.18 -8.53
N VAL A 296 16.17 -26.56 -9.48
CA VAL A 296 15.81 -26.63 -10.90
C VAL A 296 15.91 -28.09 -11.30
N ILE A 297 14.77 -28.69 -11.62
CA ILE A 297 14.60 -30.13 -11.85
C ILE A 297 14.44 -30.36 -13.35
N ASP A 298 15.08 -31.38 -13.87
CA ASP A 298 15.03 -31.72 -15.30
C ASP A 298 13.70 -32.38 -15.65
N VAL A 299 13.05 -31.87 -16.69
CA VAL A 299 11.81 -32.40 -17.24
C VAL A 299 12.13 -33.08 -18.57
N PHE A 300 11.80 -34.36 -18.66
CA PHE A 300 12.04 -35.18 -19.84
C PHE A 300 10.75 -35.39 -20.63
N GLN A 301 10.87 -35.47 -21.95
CA GLN A 301 9.78 -35.84 -22.85
C GLN A 301 10.31 -36.94 -23.77
N GLU A 302 9.64 -38.11 -23.74
CA GLU A 302 10.01 -39.27 -24.56
C GLU A 302 11.51 -39.66 -24.44
N GLY A 303 12.04 -39.56 -23.21
CA GLY A 303 13.45 -39.90 -22.91
C GLY A 303 14.47 -38.81 -23.22
N ASN A 304 14.08 -37.70 -23.85
CA ASN A 304 14.94 -36.56 -24.13
C ASN A 304 14.73 -35.44 -23.10
N LEU A 305 15.78 -34.68 -22.79
CA LEU A 305 15.65 -33.48 -21.96
C LEU A 305 14.80 -32.45 -22.71
N TYR A 306 13.58 -32.21 -22.24
CA TYR A 306 12.69 -31.20 -22.79
C TYR A 306 13.00 -29.82 -22.20
N GLY A 307 13.18 -29.77 -20.88
CA GLY A 307 13.15 -28.50 -20.19
C GLY A 307 13.38 -28.58 -18.69
N TYR A 308 13.01 -27.50 -18.00
CA TYR A 308 13.25 -27.35 -16.56
C TYR A 308 11.98 -26.97 -15.79
N LEU A 309 11.87 -27.48 -14.57
CA LEU A 309 10.91 -27.05 -13.56
C LEU A 309 11.67 -26.32 -12.45
N CYS A 310 11.26 -25.10 -12.09
CA CYS A 310 11.85 -24.37 -10.98
C CYS A 310 10.97 -24.49 -9.73
N VAL A 311 11.54 -24.95 -8.62
CA VAL A 311 10.85 -25.08 -7.34
C VAL A 311 11.59 -24.27 -6.29
N ILE A 312 10.86 -23.40 -5.58
CA ILE A 312 11.39 -22.56 -4.52
C ILE A 312 10.73 -22.96 -3.20
N LYS A 313 11.52 -23.49 -2.27
CA LYS A 313 11.12 -23.77 -0.88
C LYS A 313 11.38 -22.52 -0.05
N VAL A 314 10.37 -22.03 0.65
CA VAL A 314 10.44 -20.81 1.48
C VAL A 314 10.10 -21.17 2.92
N GLU A 315 10.97 -20.78 3.85
CA GLU A 315 10.71 -20.97 5.27
C GLU A 315 9.90 -19.79 5.85
N PRO A 316 9.11 -20.03 6.92
CA PRO A 316 8.41 -18.94 7.61
C PRO A 316 9.40 -17.93 8.17
N PHE A 317 9.09 -16.64 7.98
CA PHE A 317 9.92 -15.53 8.42
C PHE A 317 9.43 -14.97 9.77
N CYS A 318 10.37 -14.56 10.62
CA CYS A 318 10.06 -14.14 11.99
C CYS A 318 9.22 -12.86 12.04
N CYS A 319 9.45 -11.91 11.12
CA CYS A 319 8.81 -10.60 11.10
C CYS A 319 8.00 -10.40 9.81
N ALA A 320 8.36 -9.41 8.98
CA ALA A 320 7.62 -9.06 7.77
C ALA A 320 8.55 -9.03 6.54
N VAL A 321 8.08 -9.63 5.45
CA VAL A 321 8.71 -9.63 4.12
C VAL A 321 7.77 -8.97 3.14
N PHE A 322 8.25 -7.94 2.46
CA PHE A 322 7.50 -7.21 1.44
C PHE A 322 7.88 -7.72 0.05
N SER A 323 6.93 -7.64 -0.88
CA SER A 323 7.17 -7.89 -2.31
C SER A 323 7.96 -6.74 -2.95
N GLU A 324 7.69 -5.51 -2.54
CA GLU A 324 8.39 -4.29 -2.93
C GLU A 324 8.23 -3.23 -1.82
N ALA A 325 8.84 -2.06 -1.98
CA ALA A 325 8.64 -0.97 -1.03
C ALA A 325 7.15 -0.58 -0.98
N PRO A 326 6.55 -0.31 0.19
CA PRO A 326 5.16 0.14 0.27
C PRO A 326 4.88 1.32 -0.67
N VAL A 327 3.68 1.34 -1.27
CA VAL A 327 3.24 2.44 -2.13
C VAL A 327 2.51 3.43 -1.23
N SER A 328 3.28 4.33 -0.63
CA SER A 328 2.77 5.38 0.26
C SER A 328 3.65 6.62 0.18
N TRP A 329 3.04 7.78 0.32
CA TRP A 329 3.66 9.08 0.05
C TRP A 329 3.49 10.02 1.24
N MET A 330 4.39 10.99 1.34
CA MET A 330 4.33 12.14 2.25
C MET A 330 4.75 13.40 1.51
N VAL A 331 4.44 14.55 2.10
CA VAL A 331 4.86 15.85 1.59
C VAL A 331 5.53 16.65 2.71
N ASP A 332 6.66 17.24 2.37
CA ASP A 332 7.39 18.17 3.22
C ASP A 332 7.72 19.43 2.42
N LYS A 333 7.87 20.58 3.10
CA LYS A 333 8.14 21.87 2.44
C LYS A 333 9.51 21.91 1.77
N GLU A 334 10.49 21.16 2.27
CA GLU A 334 11.85 21.11 1.74
C GLU A 334 11.99 20.03 0.66
N LYS A 335 11.47 18.83 0.91
CA LYS A 335 11.63 17.67 0.00
C LYS A 335 10.56 17.59 -1.10
N GLY A 336 9.47 18.33 -0.97
CA GLY A 336 8.29 18.16 -1.82
C GLY A 336 7.57 16.84 -1.52
N VAL A 337 6.94 16.25 -2.54
CA VAL A 337 6.25 14.96 -2.43
C VAL A 337 7.26 13.81 -2.59
N TYR A 338 7.37 12.94 -1.60
CA TYR A 338 8.32 11.82 -1.60
C TYR A 338 7.67 10.51 -1.15
N ARG A 339 8.20 9.39 -1.67
CA ARG A 339 7.75 8.04 -1.32
C ARG A 339 8.43 7.59 -0.04
N LEU A 340 7.66 6.96 0.83
CA LEU A 340 8.18 6.36 2.05
C LEU A 340 9.00 5.12 1.76
N ASN A 341 10.14 4.99 2.43
CA ASN A 341 10.85 3.73 2.45
C ASN A 341 10.15 2.73 3.39
N THR A 342 10.50 1.44 3.29
CA THR A 342 9.84 0.37 4.05
C THR A 342 9.98 0.56 5.57
N GLU A 343 11.14 1.02 6.04
CA GLU A 343 11.40 1.22 7.47
C GLU A 343 10.56 2.36 8.04
N GLU A 344 10.58 3.53 7.39
CA GLU A 344 9.76 4.70 7.73
C GLU A 344 8.27 4.34 7.73
N TRP A 345 7.82 3.62 6.71
CA TRP A 345 6.42 3.22 6.56
C TRP A 345 5.99 2.30 7.72
N VAL A 346 6.76 1.27 8.06
CA VAL A 346 6.41 0.36 9.16
C VAL A 346 6.38 1.12 10.49
N HIS A 347 7.39 1.96 10.77
CA HIS A 347 7.43 2.75 11.99
C HIS A 347 6.18 3.64 12.13
N MET A 348 5.81 4.36 11.08
CA MET A 348 4.61 5.20 11.13
C MET A 348 3.32 4.40 11.21
N MET A 349 3.28 3.20 10.62
CA MET A 349 2.12 2.32 10.63
C MET A 349 1.84 1.77 12.04
N VAL A 350 2.87 1.36 12.80
CA VAL A 350 2.71 0.61 14.07
C VAL A 350 3.27 1.28 15.33
N ASP A 351 4.03 2.37 15.25
CA ASP A 351 4.54 3.04 16.44
C ASP A 351 3.52 3.96 17.06
N VAL A 352 3.44 3.89 18.40
CA VAL A 352 2.39 4.51 19.21
C VAL A 352 2.65 5.99 19.46
N ASP A 353 3.88 6.47 19.32
CA ASP A 353 4.29 7.74 19.89
C ASP A 353 4.14 8.93 18.92
N PRO A 354 3.17 9.85 19.14
CA PRO A 354 3.13 11.12 18.43
C PRO A 354 4.31 12.05 18.78
N GLY A 355 5.07 11.76 19.85
CA GLY A 355 6.26 12.51 20.27
C GLY A 355 7.45 12.36 19.32
N LYS A 356 7.72 11.13 18.84
CA LYS A 356 8.75 10.87 17.81
C LYS A 356 8.37 11.33 16.41
N ARG A 357 7.07 11.57 16.16
CA ARG A 357 6.63 12.22 14.93
C ARG A 357 7.38 13.55 14.76
N ARG A 358 7.69 14.27 15.86
CA ARG A 358 8.45 15.52 15.84
C ARG A 358 9.97 15.38 15.70
N GLU A 359 10.60 14.27 16.09
CA GLU A 359 12.06 14.12 15.95
C GLU A 359 12.51 13.93 14.49
N VAL A 360 11.66 13.35 13.63
CA VAL A 360 11.90 13.36 12.17
C VAL A 360 11.70 14.77 11.58
N PHE A 361 10.94 15.64 12.26
CA PHE A 361 10.71 17.06 11.89
C PHE A 361 11.63 18.05 12.63
N LEU A 362 12.50 17.62 13.55
CA LEU A 362 13.32 18.50 14.40
C LEU A 362 14.80 18.34 14.10
N LEU A 363 15.19 18.65 12.88
CA LEU A 363 16.48 19.29 12.61
C LEU A 363 16.27 20.75 12.21
N CYS A 364 15.45 21.49 12.97
CA CYS A 364 15.44 22.97 12.96
C CYS A 364 14.87 23.50 14.27
N PRO A 365 15.50 24.49 14.93
CA PRO A 365 15.05 25.01 16.21
C PRO A 365 13.95 26.06 16.02
N PHE A 366 12.85 25.92 16.76
CA PHE A 366 12.05 26.94 17.48
C PHE A 366 10.55 26.56 17.55
N PRO A 367 9.86 26.86 18.67
CA PRO A 367 8.52 26.34 18.95
C PRO A 367 7.45 27.29 18.46
N LEU A 368 6.39 26.79 17.82
CA LEU A 368 5.16 27.57 17.62
C LEU A 368 3.89 26.81 18.02
N LEU A 369 3.05 27.59 18.70
CA LEU A 369 1.77 27.28 19.33
C LEU A 369 0.75 26.63 18.38
N ARG A 370 0.02 25.64 18.89
CA ARG A 370 -1.22 25.13 18.31
C ARG A 370 -2.34 26.18 18.47
N ALA A 371 -3.08 26.44 17.41
CA ALA A 371 -4.48 26.85 17.49
C ALA A 371 -5.32 25.81 16.75
N SER A 372 -6.26 25.19 17.46
CA SER A 372 -7.26 24.28 16.89
C SER A 372 -8.48 25.13 16.52
N VAL A 373 -8.82 25.23 15.23
CA VAL A 373 -10.04 25.93 14.80
C VAL A 373 -11.06 24.89 14.33
N SER A 374 -12.24 24.91 14.95
CA SER A 374 -13.38 24.06 14.62
C SER A 374 -14.09 24.51 13.34
N PHE A 375 -14.58 23.51 12.61
CA PHE A 375 -15.26 23.53 11.31
C PHE A 375 -16.50 24.44 11.20
N THR A 376 -17.05 24.92 12.32
CA THR A 376 -18.27 25.74 12.33
C THR A 376 -18.06 27.20 11.93
N LEU A 377 -16.84 27.73 12.05
CA LEU A 377 -16.58 29.15 11.77
C LEU A 377 -16.37 29.48 10.28
N TRP A 378 -16.18 28.49 9.40
CA TRP A 378 -15.87 28.78 7.99
C TRP A 378 -17.11 28.99 7.10
N LYS A 379 -18.31 28.60 7.57
CA LYS A 379 -19.57 28.77 6.83
C LYS A 379 -20.05 30.23 6.74
N SER A 380 -19.54 31.14 7.57
CA SER A 380 -20.12 32.50 7.72
C SER A 380 -19.47 33.59 6.88
N GLU A 381 -18.26 33.40 6.33
CA GLU A 381 -17.48 34.52 5.76
C GLU A 381 -17.64 34.76 4.24
N PHE A 382 -18.50 34.02 3.53
CA PHE A 382 -18.68 34.22 2.08
C PHE A 382 -20.14 34.38 1.63
N ILE A 383 -21.05 34.67 2.56
CA ILE A 383 -22.42 35.10 2.24
C ILE A 383 -22.65 36.47 2.88
N THR A 384 -22.28 37.54 2.17
CA THR A 384 -22.97 38.83 2.31
C THR A 384 -23.36 39.34 0.92
N PRO A 385 -24.64 39.69 0.70
CA PRO A 385 -25.06 40.42 -0.49
C PRO A 385 -24.64 41.89 -0.35
N THR A 386 -24.11 42.46 -1.43
CA THR A 386 -23.86 43.90 -1.57
C THR A 386 -25.16 44.69 -1.43
N GLU A 387 -25.28 45.51 -0.38
CA GLU A 387 -26.33 46.52 -0.24
C GLU A 387 -26.02 47.73 -1.13
N ASN A 388 -26.98 48.06 -2.01
CA ASN A 388 -27.02 49.34 -2.72
C ASN A 388 -27.65 50.40 -1.82
N HIS A 389 -26.92 51.51 -1.62
CA HIS A 389 -27.47 52.76 -1.13
C HIS A 389 -28.30 53.44 -2.22
N THR A 390 -29.55 53.81 -1.89
CA THR A 390 -30.22 54.98 -2.49
C THR A 390 -31.01 55.70 -1.41
N GLU A 391 -30.85 57.02 -1.41
CA GLU A 391 -31.18 57.99 -0.37
C GLU A 391 -32.68 58.19 -0.10
N GLU A 392 -32.97 58.51 1.16
CA GLU A 392 -34.18 59.19 1.63
C GLU A 392 -34.38 60.55 0.95
N VAL A 393 -35.60 60.83 0.48
CA VAL A 393 -36.14 62.19 0.47
C VAL A 393 -37.51 62.16 1.12
N ASP A 394 -37.55 62.80 2.28
CA ASP A 394 -38.70 63.26 3.04
C ASP A 394 -39.78 63.96 2.19
N LYS A 395 -41.06 63.69 2.50
CA LYS A 395 -42.12 64.71 2.69
C LYS A 395 -43.45 64.09 3.12
N SER A 396 -43.69 64.16 4.43
CA SER A 396 -44.91 64.64 5.10
C SER A 396 -46.21 64.83 4.28
N GLY A 397 -47.30 64.24 4.78
CA GLY A 397 -48.51 65.00 5.13
C GLY A 397 -49.83 64.64 4.42
N CYS A 398 -50.81 64.19 5.24
CA CYS A 398 -52.28 64.25 5.08
C CYS A 398 -52.89 63.62 3.80
N ASN A 399 -53.86 62.70 3.84
CA ASN A 399 -54.97 62.42 4.75
C ASN A 399 -55.29 60.93 4.72
#